data_AF-A0A4S0JCQ4-F1
#
_entry.id   AF-A0A4S0JCQ4-F1
#
_cell.length_a   1.000
_cell.length_b   1.000
_cell.length_c   1.000
_cell.angle_alpha   90.00
_cell.angle_beta   90.00
_cell.angle_gamma   90.00
#
_symmetry.space_group_name_H-M   'P 1'
#
loop_
_entity.id
_entity.type
_entity.pdbx_description
1 polymer ?
#
loop_
_entity_poly.entity_id
_entity_poly.type
_entity_poly.pdbx_seq_one_letter_code
_entity_poly.pdbx_strand_id
1 'polypeptide(L)'
;DLKYRLPTTGYALRFDALDFAAYDVFVLKRPNAEASYSPVRLQEAEARLRTLSGEDIDRIERNLIAGLPATERTYNRETMRDALADYAAIGPAELRANLAWFLKEIVPAAEEVGSRMCIHPDDPPFSLYGLPRVVSTPHDARVRLETCERPD
;
A
#
# COMPACT_ATOMS: atom_id res chain seq x y z
N ASP A 1 9.06 -8.97 -4.98
CA ASP A 1 10.39 -9.57 -4.81
C ASP A 1 11.40 -8.48 -4.48
N LEU A 2 12.18 -8.66 -3.42
CA LEU A 2 13.17 -7.69 -2.97
C LEU A 2 14.57 -7.95 -3.57
N LYS A 3 14.79 -9.09 -4.22
CA LYS A 3 16.06 -9.44 -4.88
C LYS A 3 15.81 -10.03 -6.26
N TYR A 4 15.05 -9.30 -7.08
CA TYR A 4 14.80 -9.73 -8.45
C TYR A 4 16.08 -9.61 -9.27
N ARG A 5 16.59 -10.74 -9.77
CA ARG A 5 17.81 -10.78 -10.57
C ARG A 5 17.54 -10.26 -11.98
N LEU A 6 18.28 -9.24 -12.38
CA LEU A 6 18.22 -8.71 -13.74
C LEU A 6 19.00 -9.62 -14.71
N PRO A 7 18.85 -9.46 -16.04
CA PRO A 7 19.71 -10.15 -17.02
C PRO A 7 21.20 -9.83 -16.84
N THR A 8 21.50 -8.67 -16.25
CA THR A 8 22.84 -8.28 -15.79
C THR A 8 23.20 -8.91 -14.44
N THR A 9 24.32 -8.53 -13.82
CA THR A 9 24.71 -9.02 -12.49
C THR A 9 23.96 -8.38 -11.32
N GLY A 10 23.17 -7.32 -11.56
CA GLY A 10 22.47 -6.56 -10.53
C GLY A 10 21.13 -7.17 -10.06
N TYR A 11 20.66 -6.65 -8.93
CA TYR A 11 19.34 -6.96 -8.36
C TYR A 11 18.47 -5.70 -8.33
N ALA A 12 17.15 -5.90 -8.42
CA ALA A 12 16.16 -4.84 -8.31
C ALA A 12 15.02 -5.23 -7.35
N LEU A 13 14.32 -4.22 -6.85
CA LEU A 13 13.00 -4.39 -6.26
C LEU A 13 11.99 -4.56 -7.38
N ARG A 14 11.07 -5.51 -7.23
CA ARG A 14 10.01 -5.76 -8.20
C ARG A 14 8.69 -6.00 -7.51
N PHE A 15 7.71 -5.14 -7.80
CA PHE A 15 6.31 -5.45 -7.52
C PHE A 15 5.78 -6.39 -8.60
N ASP A 16 5.41 -7.62 -8.24
CA ASP A 16 4.75 -8.57 -9.14
C ASP A 16 3.27 -8.62 -8.76
N ALA A 17 2.42 -8.05 -9.63
CA ALA A 17 0.99 -7.93 -9.37
C ALA A 17 0.27 -9.30 -9.30
N LEU A 18 0.82 -10.35 -9.95
CA LEU A 18 0.25 -11.70 -9.87
C LEU A 18 0.60 -12.35 -8.55
N ASP A 19 1.84 -12.20 -8.07
CA ASP A 19 2.23 -12.69 -6.75
C ASP A 19 1.40 -11.99 -5.66
N PHE A 20 1.17 -10.67 -5.80
CA PHE A 20 0.33 -9.90 -4.89
C PHE A 20 -1.12 -10.39 -4.89
N ALA A 21 -1.75 -10.51 -6.06
CA ALA A 21 -3.14 -10.96 -6.16
C ALA A 21 -3.30 -12.42 -5.67
N ALA A 22 -2.35 -13.29 -6.00
CA ALA A 22 -2.35 -14.68 -5.54
C ALA A 22 -2.28 -14.75 -4.01
N TYR A 23 -1.40 -13.93 -3.41
CA TYR A 23 -1.28 -13.83 -1.97
C TYR A 23 -2.56 -13.28 -1.33
N ASP A 24 -3.05 -12.11 -1.76
CA ASP A 24 -4.20 -11.41 -1.18
C ASP A 24 -5.47 -12.29 -1.18
N VAL A 25 -5.78 -12.91 -2.32
CA VAL A 25 -7.01 -13.67 -2.52
C VAL A 25 -6.91 -15.07 -1.92
N PHE A 26 -5.83 -15.82 -2.16
CA PHE A 26 -5.81 -17.26 -1.85
C PHE A 26 -5.01 -17.62 -0.59
N VAL A 27 -4.05 -16.79 -0.19
CA VAL A 27 -3.17 -17.04 0.98
C VAL A 27 -3.64 -16.23 2.18
N LEU A 28 -3.62 -14.90 2.05
CA LEU A 28 -4.18 -13.96 3.01
C LEU A 28 -5.68 -14.12 3.11
N LYS A 29 -6.39 -14.49 2.03
CA LYS A 29 -7.86 -14.66 2.04
C LYS A 29 -8.55 -13.46 2.68
N ARG A 30 -8.15 -12.26 2.27
CA ARG A 30 -8.75 -11.03 2.76
C ARG A 30 -10.26 -11.05 2.43
N PRO A 31 -11.14 -10.66 3.35
CA PRO A 31 -12.57 -10.61 3.08
C PRO A 31 -12.87 -9.76 1.83
N ASN A 32 -13.67 -10.31 0.91
CA ASN A 32 -14.07 -9.66 -0.34
C ASN A 32 -12.89 -9.21 -1.24
N ALA A 33 -11.78 -9.95 -1.21
CA ALA A 33 -10.61 -9.61 -2.01
C ALA A 33 -10.87 -9.70 -3.51
N GLU A 34 -11.73 -10.62 -3.94
CA GLU A 34 -12.06 -10.88 -5.33
C GLU A 34 -12.64 -9.65 -6.04
N ALA A 35 -13.38 -8.80 -5.32
CA ALA A 35 -13.94 -7.56 -5.85
C ALA A 35 -12.87 -6.52 -6.24
N SER A 36 -11.63 -6.67 -5.76
CA SER A 36 -10.51 -5.80 -6.11
C SER A 36 -9.83 -6.17 -7.43
N TYR A 37 -10.21 -7.27 -8.07
CA TYR A 37 -9.53 -7.80 -9.25
C TYR A 37 -10.50 -8.15 -10.38
N SER A 38 -10.06 -8.01 -11.62
CA SER A 38 -10.83 -8.51 -12.77
C SER A 38 -10.88 -10.04 -12.79
N PRO A 39 -11.91 -10.67 -13.40
CA PRO A 39 -12.01 -12.13 -13.50
C PRO A 39 -10.77 -12.79 -14.15
N VAL A 40 -10.20 -12.14 -15.18
CA VAL A 40 -8.97 -12.62 -15.84
C VAL A 40 -7.81 -12.62 -14.85
N ARG A 41 -7.65 -11.55 -14.08
CA ARG A 41 -6.58 -11.44 -13.09
C ARG A 41 -6.69 -12.50 -11.99
N LEU A 42 -7.90 -12.83 -11.56
CA LEU A 42 -8.14 -13.91 -10.58
C LEU A 42 -7.69 -15.27 -11.12
N GLN A 43 -8.01 -15.58 -12.38
CA GLN A 43 -7.56 -16.81 -13.03
C GLN A 43 -6.04 -16.88 -13.15
N GLU A 44 -5.40 -15.78 -13.57
CA GLU A 44 -3.94 -15.70 -13.65
C GLU A 44 -3.27 -15.85 -12.28
N ALA A 45 -3.85 -15.24 -11.24
CA ALA A 45 -3.36 -15.34 -9.87
C ALA A 45 -3.49 -16.77 -9.32
N GLU A 46 -4.60 -17.44 -9.60
CA GLU A 46 -4.79 -18.85 -9.21
C GLU A 46 -3.78 -19.76 -9.93
N ALA A 47 -3.60 -19.55 -11.23
CA ALA A 47 -2.60 -20.28 -12.01
C ALA A 47 -1.18 -20.02 -11.50
N ARG A 48 -0.84 -18.77 -11.16
CA ARG A 48 0.44 -18.41 -10.55
C ARG A 48 0.63 -19.14 -9.23
N LEU A 49 -0.37 -19.14 -8.35
CA LEU A 49 -0.29 -19.81 -7.05
C LEU A 49 0.08 -21.31 -7.18
N ARG A 50 -0.48 -22.00 -8.17
CA ARG A 50 -0.17 -23.44 -8.42
C ARG A 50 1.28 -23.70 -8.79
N THR A 51 2.02 -22.67 -9.24
CA THR A 51 3.45 -22.77 -9.56
C THR A 51 4.37 -22.42 -8.40
N LEU A 52 3.84 -21.80 -7.34
CA LEU A 52 4.61 -21.36 -6.19
C LEU A 52 4.80 -22.50 -5.19
N SER A 53 6.02 -22.65 -4.68
CA SER A 53 6.30 -23.54 -3.56
C SER A 53 5.85 -22.92 -2.22
N GLY A 54 5.81 -23.72 -1.15
CA GLY A 54 5.57 -23.18 0.20
C GLY A 54 6.60 -22.12 0.59
N GLU A 55 7.88 -22.33 0.24
CA GLU A 55 8.95 -21.36 0.49
C GLU A 55 8.76 -20.06 -0.29
N ASP A 56 8.23 -20.13 -1.51
CA ASP A 56 7.88 -18.94 -2.29
C ASP A 56 6.76 -18.15 -1.66
N ILE A 57 5.72 -18.83 -1.16
CA ILE A 57 4.61 -18.19 -0.47
C ILE A 57 5.11 -17.50 0.79
N ASP A 58 5.92 -18.18 1.61
CA ASP A 58 6.51 -17.60 2.82
C ASP A 58 7.39 -16.38 2.49
N ARG A 59 8.14 -16.45 1.39
CA ARG A 59 8.95 -15.33 0.91
C ARG A 59 8.09 -14.16 0.45
N ILE A 60 7.01 -14.41 -0.29
CA ILE A 60 6.06 -13.38 -0.72
C ILE A 60 5.41 -12.73 0.50
N GLU A 61 4.91 -13.53 1.44
CA GLU A 61 4.31 -13.07 2.69
C GLU A 61 5.27 -12.17 3.47
N ARG A 62 6.52 -12.61 3.69
CA ARG A 62 7.54 -11.76 4.32
C ARG A 62 7.78 -10.45 3.57
N ASN A 63 7.89 -10.49 2.25
CA ASN A 63 8.12 -9.28 1.46
C ASN A 63 6.94 -8.30 1.50
N LEU A 64 5.71 -8.79 1.66
CA LEU A 64 4.50 -7.99 1.66
C LEU A 64 4.10 -7.47 3.05
N ILE A 65 4.43 -8.21 4.11
CA ILE A 65 3.93 -7.98 5.47
C ILE A 65 5.04 -7.64 6.47
N ALA A 66 6.24 -8.20 6.33
CA ALA A 66 7.30 -8.10 7.35
C ALA A 66 8.16 -6.82 7.26
N GLY A 67 7.73 -5.84 6.47
CA GLY A 67 8.28 -4.49 6.49
C GLY A 67 9.09 -4.11 5.25
N LEU A 68 8.70 -2.99 4.66
CA LEU A 68 9.67 -2.08 4.09
C LEU A 68 10.44 -1.42 5.26
N PRO A 69 11.69 -0.98 5.07
CA PRO A 69 12.47 -0.34 6.14
C PRO A 69 11.68 0.79 6.82
N ALA A 70 11.77 0.88 8.15
CA ALA A 70 11.13 1.87 9.04
C ALA A 70 9.69 1.59 9.55
N THR A 71 9.34 0.34 9.87
CA THR A 71 8.09 0.01 10.60
C THR A 71 8.35 -0.55 11.99
N GLU A 72 7.69 0.00 13.02
CA GLU A 72 7.75 -0.46 14.43
C GLU A 72 6.91 -1.72 14.70
N ARG A 73 6.16 -2.23 13.72
CA ARG A 73 5.24 -3.37 13.88
C ARG A 73 5.58 -4.51 12.93
N THR A 74 5.67 -5.72 13.48
CA THR A 74 5.74 -6.97 12.71
C THR A 74 4.35 -7.58 12.64
N TYR A 75 3.89 -7.90 11.44
CA TYR A 75 2.60 -8.53 11.21
C TYR A 75 2.77 -10.00 10.83
N ASN A 76 1.80 -10.83 11.20
CA ASN A 76 1.58 -12.15 10.64
C ASN A 76 0.23 -12.13 9.88
N ARG A 77 -0.19 -13.26 9.31
CA ARG A 77 -1.41 -13.30 8.51
C ARG A 77 -2.68 -12.90 9.26
N GLU A 78 -2.80 -13.32 10.52
CA GLU A 78 -3.95 -13.00 11.37
C GLU A 78 -3.93 -11.52 11.74
N THR A 79 -2.82 -11.03 12.29
CA THR A 79 -2.72 -9.63 12.70
C THR A 79 -2.75 -8.65 11.52
N MET A 80 -2.37 -9.09 10.32
CA MET A 80 -2.56 -8.32 9.09
C MET A 80 -4.04 -8.21 8.73
N ARG A 81 -4.83 -9.29 8.85
CA ARG A 81 -6.29 -9.23 8.60
C ARG A 81 -6.97 -8.32 9.60
N ASP A 82 -6.59 -8.40 10.88
CA ASP A 82 -7.15 -7.54 11.92
C ASP A 82 -6.82 -6.07 11.64
N ALA A 83 -5.57 -5.76 11.32
CA ALA A 83 -5.17 -4.40 10.95
C ALA A 83 -5.88 -3.87 9.70
N LEU A 84 -6.18 -4.74 8.73
CA LEU A 84 -6.99 -4.36 7.56
C LEU A 84 -8.46 -4.09 7.94
N ALA A 85 -9.00 -4.84 8.91
CA ALA A 85 -10.37 -4.68 9.37
C ALA A 85 -10.62 -3.32 10.05
N ASP A 86 -9.60 -2.75 10.72
CA ASP A 86 -9.67 -1.41 11.32
C ASP A 86 -10.00 -0.31 10.29
N TYR A 87 -9.68 -0.55 9.00
CA TYR A 87 -9.92 0.38 7.90
C TYR A 87 -11.16 0.03 7.07
N ALA A 88 -11.97 -0.96 7.46
CA ALA A 88 -13.09 -1.45 6.65
C ALA A 88 -14.14 -0.37 6.33
N ALA A 89 -14.28 0.65 7.18
CA ALA A 89 -15.21 1.77 7.00
C ALA A 89 -14.54 3.05 6.45
N ILE A 90 -13.24 3.00 6.12
CA ILE A 90 -12.47 4.16 5.66
C ILE A 90 -12.32 4.09 4.13
N GLY A 91 -13.09 4.92 3.42
CA GLY A 91 -12.97 5.11 1.99
C GLY A 91 -12.03 6.28 1.63
N PRO A 92 -11.90 6.59 0.32
CA PRO A 92 -11.06 7.70 -0.13
C PRO A 92 -11.47 9.06 0.45
N ALA A 93 -12.76 9.30 0.67
CA ALA A 93 -13.25 10.56 1.21
C ALA A 93 -12.87 10.72 2.69
N GLU A 94 -13.10 9.68 3.49
CA GLU A 94 -12.75 9.63 4.90
C GLU A 94 -11.24 9.75 5.10
N LEU A 95 -10.44 9.04 4.28
CA LEU A 95 -8.99 9.12 4.38
C LEU A 95 -8.47 10.52 4.01
N ARG A 96 -9.05 11.18 3.00
CA ARG A 96 -8.72 12.58 2.66
C ARG A 96 -9.08 13.53 3.79
N ALA A 97 -10.24 13.34 4.43
CA ALA A 97 -10.66 14.16 5.56
C ALA A 97 -9.71 13.99 6.76
N ASN A 98 -9.28 12.76 7.05
CA ASN A 98 -8.30 12.47 8.11
C ASN A 98 -6.94 13.12 7.81
N LEU A 99 -6.46 13.01 6.57
CA LEU A 99 -5.23 13.68 6.14
C LEU A 99 -5.35 15.21 6.25
N ALA A 100 -6.48 15.78 5.82
CA ALA A 100 -6.75 17.20 5.94
C ALA A 100 -6.74 17.69 7.40
N TRP A 101 -7.35 16.92 8.29
CA TRP A 101 -7.35 17.21 9.72
C TRP A 101 -5.92 17.20 10.28
N PHE A 102 -5.11 16.19 9.96
CA PHE A 102 -3.70 16.13 10.37
C PHE A 102 -2.88 17.32 9.86
N LEU A 103 -3.04 17.68 8.58
CA LEU A 103 -2.29 18.78 7.95
C LEU A 103 -2.64 20.14 8.58
N LYS A 104 -3.91 20.37 8.92
CA LYS A 104 -4.35 21.61 9.60
C LYS A 104 -3.66 21.83 10.95
N GLU A 105 -3.34 20.76 11.66
CA GLU A 105 -2.66 20.83 12.95
C GLU A 105 -1.13 20.92 12.81
N ILE A 106 -0.53 20.11 11.93
CA ILE A 106 0.94 20.00 11.86
C ILE A 106 1.60 21.10 11.03
N VAL A 107 0.93 21.62 9.99
CA VAL A 107 1.52 22.62 9.09
C VAL A 107 1.83 23.93 9.84
N PRO A 108 0.92 24.51 10.66
CA PRO A 108 1.25 25.70 11.45
C PRO A 108 2.43 25.50 12.40
N ALA A 109 2.52 24.33 13.05
CA ALA A 109 3.62 24.01 13.95
C ALA A 109 4.96 23.89 13.20
N ALA A 110 4.96 23.34 11.98
CA ALA A 110 6.15 23.28 11.14
C ALA A 110 6.59 24.68 10.68
N GLU A 111 5.64 25.55 10.30
CA GLU A 111 5.91 26.93 9.92
C GLU A 111 6.49 27.77 11.06
N GLU A 112 6.01 27.59 12.30
CA GLU A 112 6.51 28.32 13.48
C GLU A 112 8.02 28.15 13.67
N VAL A 113 8.55 26.97 13.34
CA VAL A 113 9.99 26.66 13.42
C VAL A 113 10.72 26.83 12.08
N GLY A 114 10.05 27.37 11.05
CA GLY A 114 10.62 27.59 9.72
C GLY A 114 10.89 26.29 8.93
N SER A 115 10.20 25.20 9.26
CA SER A 115 10.31 23.91 8.58
C SER A 115 9.31 23.80 7.42
N ARG A 116 9.71 23.08 6.37
CA ARG A 116 8.86 22.80 5.20
C ARG A 116 8.48 21.34 5.15
N MET A 117 7.18 21.08 5.01
CA MET A 117 6.62 19.73 4.96
C MET A 117 6.53 19.24 3.51
N CYS A 118 7.14 18.08 3.24
CA CYS A 118 7.10 17.41 1.95
C CYS A 118 6.50 16.01 2.09
N ILE A 119 5.27 15.83 1.61
CA ILE A 119 4.61 14.51 1.62
C ILE A 119 5.10 13.67 0.44
N HIS A 120 5.48 12.43 0.70
CA HIS A 120 5.85 11.46 -0.33
C HIS A 120 4.58 10.86 -0.98
N PRO A 121 4.56 10.61 -2.29
CA PRO A 121 3.43 9.93 -2.92
C PRO A 121 3.30 8.48 -2.47
N ASP A 122 2.12 7.91 -2.70
CA ASP A 122 1.88 6.49 -2.53
C ASP A 122 2.76 5.64 -3.47
N ASP A 123 3.37 4.56 -2.96
CA ASP A 123 4.16 3.60 -3.75
C ASP A 123 3.71 2.15 -3.50
N PRO A 124 3.11 1.46 -4.49
CA PRO A 124 2.71 1.97 -5.80
C PRO A 124 1.50 2.93 -5.70
N PRO A 125 1.28 3.83 -6.69
CA PRO A 125 0.24 4.86 -6.64
C PRO A 125 -1.15 4.34 -7.04
N PHE A 126 -1.58 3.24 -6.42
CA PHE A 126 -2.93 2.68 -6.55
C PHE A 126 -3.30 1.85 -5.32
N SER A 127 -4.60 1.64 -5.13
CA SER A 127 -5.13 0.89 -3.98
C SER A 127 -4.63 -0.56 -3.94
N LEU A 128 -4.21 -0.97 -2.75
CA LEU A 128 -3.79 -2.33 -2.41
C LEU A 128 -4.62 -2.80 -1.20
N TYR A 129 -4.92 -4.09 -1.12
CA TYR A 129 -5.73 -4.68 -0.03
C TYR A 129 -7.13 -4.06 0.16
N GLY A 130 -7.67 -3.41 -0.88
CA GLY A 130 -8.92 -2.64 -0.76
C GLY A 130 -8.79 -1.32 0.01
N LEU A 131 -7.58 -0.96 0.45
CA LEU A 131 -7.34 0.28 1.17
C LEU A 131 -7.29 1.48 0.22
N PRO A 132 -7.88 2.63 0.59
CA PRO A 132 -7.73 3.85 -0.18
C PRO A 132 -6.27 4.35 -0.12
N ARG A 133 -5.82 4.90 -1.24
CA ARG A 133 -4.56 5.64 -1.37
C ARG A 133 -4.89 7.00 -1.99
N VAL A 134 -4.47 8.08 -1.34
CA VAL A 134 -5.01 9.44 -1.58
C VAL A 134 -3.92 10.48 -1.89
N VAL A 135 -2.70 10.02 -2.17
CA VAL A 135 -1.54 10.81 -2.63
C VAL A 135 -0.92 10.08 -3.83
N SER A 136 -1.75 9.67 -4.79
CA SER A 136 -1.39 8.80 -5.91
C SER A 136 -1.44 9.49 -7.28
N THR A 137 -2.20 10.58 -7.40
CA THR A 137 -2.49 11.24 -8.68
C THR A 137 -2.22 12.75 -8.64
N PRO A 138 -2.12 13.42 -9.80
CA PRO A 138 -2.05 14.89 -9.84
C PRO A 138 -3.28 15.58 -9.23
N HIS A 139 -4.46 14.94 -9.26
CA HIS A 139 -5.65 15.48 -8.62
C HIS A 139 -5.49 15.49 -7.09
N ASP A 140 -4.95 14.41 -6.53
CA ASP A 140 -4.63 14.31 -5.10
C ASP A 140 -3.70 15.43 -4.63
N ALA A 141 -2.66 15.70 -5.43
CA ALA A 141 -1.72 16.78 -5.15
C ALA A 141 -2.41 18.16 -5.10
N ARG A 142 -3.38 18.42 -5.99
CA ARG A 142 -4.15 19.68 -6.01
C ARG A 142 -5.07 19.83 -4.80
N VAL A 143 -5.87 18.80 -4.51
CA VAL A 143 -6.77 18.80 -3.35
C VAL A 143 -6.00 19.08 -2.05
N ARG A 144 -4.78 18.55 -1.93
CA ARG A 144 -3.90 18.84 -0.78
C ARG A 144 -3.50 20.32 -0.71
N LEU A 145 -3.04 20.90 -1.82
CA LEU A 145 -2.63 22.31 -1.86
C LEU A 145 -3.78 23.25 -1.49
N GLU A 146 -5.01 22.91 -1.88
CA GLU A 146 -6.23 23.65 -1.53
C GLU A 146 -6.62 23.48 -0.05
N THR A 147 -6.25 22.36 0.60
CA THR A 147 -6.62 22.06 1.99
C THR A 147 -5.88 22.92 3.01
N CYS A 148 -4.66 23.34 2.68
CA CYS A 148 -3.83 24.24 3.49
C CYS A 148 -3.40 25.41 2.61
N GLU A 149 -4.25 26.42 2.48
CA GLU A 149 -3.93 27.68 1.78
C GLU A 149 -2.92 28.51 2.57
N ARG A 150 -1.70 28.02 2.74
CA ARG A 150 -0.58 28.81 3.26
C ARG A 150 0.66 28.52 2.40
N PRO A 151 1.22 29.54 1.73
CA PRO A 151 2.34 29.34 0.84
C PRO A 151 3.63 29.12 1.65
N ASP A 152 4.29 28.00 1.35
CA ASP A 152 5.72 27.68 1.38
C ASP A 152 6.69 28.32 2.40
#